data_AF-A0A1T4N8R7-F1
#
_entry.id   AF-A0A1T4N8R7-F1
#
_cell.length_a   1.000
_cell.length_b   1.000
_cell.length_c   1.000
_cell.angle_alpha   90.00
_cell.angle_beta   90.00
_cell.angle_gamma   90.00
#
_symmetry.space_group_name_H-M   'P 1'
#
loop_
_entity.id
_entity.type
_entity.pdbx_description
1 polymer ?
#
loop_
_entity_poly.entity_id
_entity_poly.type
_entity_poly.pdbx_seq_one_letter_code
_entity_poly.pdbx_strand_id
1 'polypeptide(L)'
;MVMQMIILAIQKHDLKELTMSFSSFLILSALTVIGLTGKRIFYAKIDKTFKYELKAKVFEQLLKQEKSENALSLIENDVNQLSSNYLEPFVIILSAIGTIVISMSYILYTNLLIGAIFVASSAVISLFNGIGVKKLNHLSEEKSRYNAKYFKRLQDFFARKTSHPRLSGTGFL
;
A
#
# COMPACT_ATOMS: atom_id res chain seq x y z
N MET A 1 11.04 17.02 -20.83
CA MET A 1 10.54 18.07 -21.74
C MET A 1 10.80 19.47 -21.19
N VAL A 2 10.10 19.92 -20.13
CA VAL A 2 10.22 21.32 -19.65
C VAL A 2 11.62 21.66 -19.12
N MET A 3 12.25 20.79 -18.33
CA MET A 3 13.64 21.00 -17.88
C MET A 3 14.65 21.14 -19.02
N GLN A 4 14.50 20.37 -20.10
CA GLN A 4 15.38 20.48 -21.27
C GLN A 4 15.15 21.79 -22.03
N MET A 5 13.89 22.22 -22.15
CA MET A 5 13.55 23.52 -22.76
C MET A 5 14.11 24.69 -21.95
N ILE A 6 14.05 24.62 -20.61
CA ILE A 6 14.66 25.63 -19.73
C ILE A 6 16.18 25.68 -19.91
N ILE A 7 16.86 24.52 -19.95
CA ILE A 7 18.31 24.45 -20.14
C ILE A 7 18.71 25.04 -21.50
N LEU A 8 17.98 24.71 -22.57
CA LEU A 8 18.23 25.23 -23.92
C LEU A 8 17.95 26.74 -24.02
N ALA A 9 16.90 27.24 -23.36
CA ALA A 9 16.58 28.66 -23.32
C ALA A 9 17.66 29.47 -22.56
N ILE A 10 18.18 28.92 -21.46
CA ILE A 10 19.31 29.50 -20.72
C ILE A 10 20.57 29.53 -21.58
N GLN A 11 20.89 28.45 -22.29
CA GLN A 11 22.05 28.39 -23.19
C GLN A 11 21.96 29.39 -24.35
N LYS A 12 20.76 29.65 -24.88
CA LYS A 12 20.55 30.59 -25.97
C LYS A 12 20.46 32.07 -25.55
N HIS A 13 20.45 32.36 -24.24
CA HIS A 13 20.17 33.70 -23.70
C HIS A 13 18.84 34.31 -24.22
N ASP A 14 17.86 33.49 -24.59
CA ASP A 14 16.58 33.96 -25.12
C ASP A 14 15.53 34.07 -23.98
N LEU A 15 15.27 35.31 -23.58
CA LEU A 15 14.30 35.65 -22.53
C LEU A 15 12.86 35.22 -22.87
N LYS A 16 12.47 35.16 -24.15
CA LYS A 16 11.13 34.70 -24.56
C LYS A 16 10.99 33.19 -24.42
N GLU A 17 11.96 32.42 -24.93
CA GLU A 17 11.97 30.95 -24.75
C GLU A 17 12.01 30.57 -23.25
N LEU A 18 12.74 31.35 -22.44
CA LEU A 18 12.82 31.14 -20.99
C LEU A 18 11.46 31.35 -20.30
N THR A 19 10.78 32.45 -20.62
CA THR A 19 9.47 32.79 -20.03
C THR A 19 8.39 31.76 -20.42
N MET A 20 8.41 31.30 -21.67
CA MET A 20 7.49 30.27 -22.16
C MET A 20 7.73 28.91 -21.49
N SER A 21 8.99 28.55 -21.28
CA SER A 21 9.38 27.32 -20.58
C SER A 21 8.98 27.36 -19.10
N PHE A 22 9.15 28.50 -18.44
CA PHE A 22 8.75 28.69 -17.04
C PHE A 22 7.23 28.64 -16.88
N SER A 23 6.48 29.24 -17.79
CA SER A 23 5.01 29.17 -17.80
C SER A 23 4.53 27.73 -17.99
N SER A 24 5.15 26.98 -18.90
CA SER A 24 4.87 25.56 -19.12
C SER A 24 5.19 24.71 -17.89
N PHE A 25 6.26 25.03 -17.17
CA PHE A 25 6.62 24.38 -15.90
C PHE A 25 5.53 24.58 -14.84
N LEU A 26 5.09 25.83 -14.66
CA LEU A 26 4.06 26.17 -13.70
C LEU A 26 2.74 25.44 -14.00
N ILE A 27 2.31 25.42 -15.27
CA ILE A 27 1.10 24.70 -15.69
C ILE A 27 1.22 23.20 -15.37
N LEU A 28 2.35 22.57 -15.72
CA LEU A 28 2.57 21.14 -15.47
C LEU A 28 2.60 20.83 -13.97
N SER A 29 3.22 21.70 -13.17
CA SER A 29 3.27 21.55 -11.72
C SER A 29 1.87 21.66 -11.09
N ALA A 30 1.05 22.61 -11.53
CA ALA A 30 -0.33 22.76 -11.09
C ALA A 30 -1.17 21.52 -11.45
N LEU A 31 -1.01 21.00 -12.67
CA LEU A 31 -1.68 19.77 -13.12
C LEU A 31 -1.30 18.57 -12.26
N THR A 32 -0.02 18.48 -11.86
CA THR A 32 0.49 17.41 -11.00
C THR A 32 -0.14 17.48 -9.60
N VAL A 33 -0.25 18.68 -9.02
CA VAL A 33 -0.91 18.88 -7.71
C VAL A 33 -2.39 18.51 -7.76
N ILE A 34 -3.09 18.87 -8.85
CA ILE A 34 -4.48 18.47 -9.07
C ILE A 34 -4.59 16.96 -9.19
N GLY A 35 -3.71 16.30 -9.96
CA GLY A 35 -3.67 14.85 -10.10
C GLY A 35 -3.40 14.12 -8.78
N LEU A 36 -2.46 14.62 -7.97
CA LEU A 36 -2.18 14.08 -6.62
C LEU A 36 -3.37 14.23 -5.68
N THR A 37 -4.06 15.37 -5.76
CA THR A 37 -5.27 15.62 -4.96
C THR A 37 -6.42 14.72 -5.42
N GLY A 38 -6.60 14.56 -6.73
CA GLY A 38 -7.58 13.64 -7.31
C GLY A 38 -7.36 12.20 -6.87
N LYS A 39 -6.10 11.73 -6.85
CA LYS A 39 -5.74 10.40 -6.31
C LYS A 39 -6.18 10.23 -4.86
N ARG A 40 -6.00 11.24 -4.01
CA ARG A 40 -6.44 11.20 -2.60
C ARG A 40 -7.97 11.11 -2.47
N ILE A 41 -8.70 11.89 -3.27
CA ILE A 41 -10.17 11.88 -3.27
C ILE A 41 -10.70 10.52 -3.76
N PHE A 42 -10.11 9.99 -4.83
CA PHE A 42 -10.44 8.68 -5.37
C PHE A 42 -10.20 7.56 -4.35
N TYR A 43 -9.05 7.59 -3.67
CA TYR A 43 -8.73 6.66 -2.59
C TYR A 43 -9.77 6.72 -1.47
N ALA A 44 -10.11 7.91 -0.97
CA ALA A 44 -11.10 8.08 0.09
C ALA A 44 -12.49 7.56 -0.31
N LYS A 45 -12.85 7.65 -1.59
CA LYS A 45 -14.11 7.11 -2.11
C LYS A 45 -14.10 5.58 -2.09
N ILE A 46 -13.04 4.96 -2.62
CA ILE A 46 -12.90 3.49 -2.63
C ILE A 46 -12.85 2.95 -1.20
N ASP A 47 -12.09 3.58 -0.30
CA ASP A 47 -12.01 3.20 1.12
C ASP A 47 -13.39 3.20 1.79
N LYS A 48 -14.18 4.26 1.59
CA LYS A 48 -15.54 4.34 2.15
C LYS A 48 -16.46 3.25 1.61
N THR A 49 -16.49 3.04 0.29
CA THR A 49 -17.34 2.02 -0.33
C THR A 49 -16.93 0.62 0.14
N PHE A 50 -15.64 0.32 0.16
CA PHE A 50 -15.11 -0.96 0.62
C PHE A 50 -15.47 -1.24 2.08
N LYS A 51 -15.24 -0.27 2.97
CA LYS A 51 -15.59 -0.38 4.40
C LYS A 51 -17.09 -0.59 4.58
N TYR A 52 -17.93 0.14 3.85
CA TYR A 52 -19.37 0.01 3.93
C TYR A 52 -19.86 -1.37 3.45
N GLU A 53 -19.42 -1.82 2.28
CA GLU A 53 -19.82 -3.12 1.73
C GLU A 53 -19.35 -4.29 2.57
N LEU A 54 -18.12 -4.23 3.12
CA LEU A 54 -17.62 -5.24 4.04
C LEU A 54 -18.39 -5.25 5.35
N LYS A 55 -18.60 -4.07 5.97
CA LYS A 55 -19.37 -3.97 7.21
C LYS A 55 -20.80 -4.51 7.00
N ALA A 56 -21.46 -4.17 5.89
CA ALA A 56 -22.79 -4.66 5.57
C ALA A 56 -22.85 -6.20 5.44
N LYS A 57 -21.95 -6.80 4.65
CA LYS A 57 -21.91 -8.27 4.45
C LYS A 57 -21.58 -9.03 5.75
N VAL A 58 -20.63 -8.52 6.53
CA VAL A 58 -20.25 -9.17 7.81
C VAL A 58 -21.36 -9.00 8.84
N PHE A 59 -22.04 -7.85 8.86
CA PHE A 59 -23.18 -7.62 9.76
C PHE A 59 -24.37 -8.53 9.42
N GLU A 60 -24.67 -8.74 8.12
CA GLU A 60 -25.67 -9.72 7.69
C GLU A 60 -25.33 -11.15 8.12
N GLN A 61 -24.05 -11.54 8.09
CA GLN A 61 -23.60 -12.84 8.55
C GLN A 61 -23.65 -12.96 10.08
N LEU A 62 -23.30 -11.91 10.80
CA LEU A 62 -23.41 -11.86 12.26
C LEU A 62 -24.86 -11.90 12.73
N LEU A 63 -25.80 -11.25 12.06
CA LEU A 63 -27.23 -11.32 12.42
C LEU A 63 -27.78 -12.75 12.32
N LYS A 64 -27.12 -13.63 11.55
CA LYS A 64 -27.44 -15.06 11.43
C LYS A 64 -26.77 -15.92 12.50
N GLN A 65 -25.81 -15.40 13.26
CA GLN A 65 -25.12 -16.09 14.35
C GLN A 65 -25.45 -15.42 15.71
N GLU A 66 -25.45 -16.18 16.80
CA GLU A 66 -25.84 -15.68 18.11
C GLU A 66 -24.92 -14.53 18.58
N LYS A 67 -25.53 -13.45 19.07
CA LYS A 67 -24.90 -12.15 19.39
C LYS A 67 -23.75 -12.27 20.40
N SER A 68 -22.58 -11.74 20.03
CA SER A 68 -21.52 -11.36 20.97
C SER A 68 -21.44 -9.84 21.08
N GLU A 69 -21.48 -9.32 22.30
CA GLU A 69 -21.44 -7.88 22.65
C GLU A 69 -20.18 -7.17 22.12
N ASN A 70 -19.09 -7.92 21.89
CA ASN A 70 -17.80 -7.41 21.40
C ASN A 70 -17.60 -7.61 19.90
N ALA A 71 -18.51 -8.27 19.19
CA ALA A 71 -18.31 -8.62 17.79
C ALA A 71 -18.23 -7.38 16.89
N LEU A 72 -18.99 -6.33 17.20
CA LEU A 72 -19.06 -5.11 16.38
C LEU A 72 -17.76 -4.31 16.40
N SER A 73 -17.12 -4.18 17.56
CA SER A 73 -15.86 -3.44 17.71
C SER A 73 -14.69 -4.19 17.08
N LEU A 74 -14.64 -5.52 17.21
CA LEU A 74 -13.67 -6.35 16.50
C LEU A 74 -13.81 -6.19 14.98
N ILE A 75 -15.03 -6.24 14.44
CA ILE A 75 -15.25 -6.07 13.00
C ILE A 75 -14.84 -4.68 12.53
N GLU A 76 -15.18 -3.63 13.27
CA GLU A 76 -14.77 -2.29 12.88
C GLU A 76 -13.25 -2.15 12.85
N ASN A 77 -12.57 -2.68 13.86
CA ASN A 77 -11.11 -2.68 13.90
C ASN A 77 -10.51 -3.48 12.73
N ASP A 78 -11.01 -4.69 12.48
CA ASP A 78 -10.50 -5.58 11.43
C ASP A 78 -10.76 -5.02 10.03
N VAL A 79 -11.93 -4.42 9.78
CA VAL A 79 -12.25 -3.77 8.50
C VAL A 79 -11.35 -2.54 8.27
N ASN A 80 -11.10 -1.74 9.32
CA ASN A 80 -10.17 -0.61 9.21
C ASN A 80 -8.74 -1.07 8.93
N GLN A 81 -8.28 -2.13 9.61
CA GLN A 81 -6.95 -2.70 9.43
C GLN A 81 -6.79 -3.36 8.05
N LEU A 82 -7.84 -4.02 7.54
CA LEU A 82 -7.83 -4.59 6.19
C LEU A 82 -7.74 -3.48 5.13
N SER A 83 -8.49 -2.39 5.31
CA SER A 83 -8.44 -1.28 4.37
C SER A 83 -7.06 -0.61 4.33
N SER A 84 -6.48 -0.29 5.50
CA SER A 84 -5.16 0.33 5.55
C SER A 84 -4.05 -0.58 5.01
N ASN A 85 -4.12 -1.89 5.28
CA ASN A 85 -3.04 -2.80 4.95
C ASN A 85 -3.11 -3.34 3.51
N TYR A 86 -4.26 -3.26 2.84
CA TYR A 86 -4.43 -3.82 1.49
C TYR A 86 -4.93 -2.81 0.47
N LEU A 87 -5.91 -1.98 0.83
CA LEU A 87 -6.51 -1.03 -0.12
C LEU A 87 -5.55 0.14 -0.40
N GLU A 88 -4.89 0.67 0.63
CA GLU A 88 -3.88 1.74 0.46
C GLU A 88 -2.71 1.30 -0.42
N PRO A 89 -2.04 0.16 -0.13
CA PRO A 89 -0.94 -0.30 -0.98
C PRO A 89 -1.41 -0.65 -2.39
N PHE A 90 -2.61 -1.20 -2.55
CA PHE A 90 -3.18 -1.52 -3.86
C PHE A 90 -3.34 -0.27 -4.74
N VAL A 91 -3.91 0.81 -4.21
CA VAL A 91 -4.09 2.07 -4.96
C VAL A 91 -2.74 2.70 -5.31
N ILE A 92 -1.74 2.59 -4.42
CA ILE A 92 -0.38 3.03 -4.70
C ILE A 92 0.21 2.23 -5.88
N ILE A 93 0.15 0.90 -5.83
CA ILE A 93 0.67 0.03 -6.90
C ILE A 93 -0.04 0.31 -8.22
N LEU A 94 -1.37 0.42 -8.21
CA LEU A 94 -2.17 0.70 -9.41
C LEU A 94 -1.75 2.03 -10.05
N SER A 95 -1.55 3.07 -9.24
CA SER A 95 -1.08 4.36 -9.74
C SER A 95 0.34 4.28 -10.30
N ALA A 96 1.23 3.52 -9.66
CA ALA A 96 2.60 3.34 -10.11
C ALA A 96 2.65 2.62 -11.46
N ILE A 97 1.85 1.56 -11.64
CA ILE A 97 1.72 0.86 -12.92
C ILE A 97 1.26 1.83 -14.02
N GLY A 98 0.22 2.62 -13.75
CA GLY A 98 -0.26 3.63 -14.69
C GLY A 98 0.84 4.64 -15.10
N THR A 99 1.60 5.14 -14.13
CA THR A 99 2.73 6.05 -14.40
C THR A 99 3.83 5.38 -15.23
N ILE A 100 4.17 4.13 -14.91
CA ILE A 100 5.17 3.36 -15.67
C ILE A 100 4.71 3.18 -17.12
N VAL A 101 3.45 2.78 -17.34
CA VAL A 101 2.90 2.56 -18.69
C VAL A 101 2.92 3.85 -19.52
N ILE A 102 2.44 4.97 -18.95
CA ILE A 102 2.43 6.26 -19.66
C ILE A 102 3.86 6.72 -19.98
N SER A 103 4.78 6.60 -19.01
CA SER A 103 6.18 6.99 -19.18
C SER A 103 6.88 6.13 -20.23
N MET A 104 6.64 4.81 -20.18
CA MET A 104 7.21 3.84 -21.11
C MET A 104 6.77 4.13 -22.55
N SER A 105 5.47 4.29 -22.77
CA SER A 105 4.91 4.63 -24.07
C SER A 105 5.52 5.92 -24.63
N TYR A 106 5.72 6.93 -23.78
CA TYR A 106 6.33 8.19 -24.19
C TYR A 106 7.81 8.06 -24.58
N ILE A 107 8.61 7.31 -23.81
CA ILE A 107 10.03 7.10 -24.12
C ILE A 107 10.17 6.33 -25.44
N LEU A 108 9.37 5.28 -25.65
CA LEU A 108 9.37 4.56 -26.92
C LEU A 108 8.94 5.44 -28.10
N TYR A 109 7.95 6.31 -27.90
CA TYR A 109 7.48 7.25 -28.93
C TYR A 109 8.55 8.28 -29.32
N THR A 110 9.30 8.80 -28.35
CA THR A 110 10.31 9.84 -28.59
C THR A 110 11.61 9.31 -29.17
N ASN A 111 12.11 8.17 -28.70
CA ASN A 111 13.31 7.53 -29.23
C ASN A 111 13.28 6.03 -28.97
N LEU A 112 13.12 5.25 -30.05
CA LEU A 112 13.00 3.80 -29.97
C LEU A 112 14.24 3.13 -29.37
N LEU A 113 15.45 3.65 -29.63
CA LEU A 113 16.70 3.08 -29.12
C LEU A 113 16.84 3.30 -27.62
N ILE A 114 16.55 4.51 -27.13
CA ILE A 114 16.54 4.82 -25.69
C ILE A 114 15.45 4.02 -24.99
N GLY A 115 14.26 3.91 -25.61
CA GLY A 115 13.17 3.08 -25.12
C GLY A 115 13.56 1.60 -25.02
N ALA A 116 14.21 1.05 -26.03
CA ALA A 116 14.68 -0.34 -26.04
C ALA A 116 15.70 -0.61 -24.92
N ILE A 117 16.65 0.29 -24.69
CA ILE A 117 17.62 0.19 -23.57
C ILE A 117 16.89 0.22 -22.22
N PHE A 118 15.88 1.07 -22.08
CA PHE A 118 15.07 1.16 -20.87
C PHE A 118 14.29 -0.14 -20.61
N VAL A 119 13.66 -0.72 -21.64
CA VAL A 119 12.98 -2.03 -21.56
C VAL A 119 13.97 -3.10 -21.09
N ALA A 120 15.11 -3.22 -21.77
CA ALA A 120 16.11 -4.24 -21.48
C ALA A 120 16.62 -4.15 -20.02
N SER A 121 16.88 -2.94 -19.55
CA SER A 121 17.32 -2.68 -18.17
C SER A 121 16.24 -3.04 -17.15
N SER A 122 14.98 -2.71 -17.42
CA SER A 122 13.86 -3.06 -16.53
C SER A 122 13.62 -4.58 -16.43
N ALA A 123 13.85 -5.32 -17.52
CA ALA A 123 13.76 -6.78 -17.51
C ALA A 123 14.79 -7.41 -16.58
N VAL A 124 16.02 -6.88 -16.56
CA VAL A 124 17.08 -7.32 -15.65
C VAL A 124 16.68 -7.12 -14.18
N ILE A 125 16.14 -5.94 -13.84
CA ILE A 125 15.65 -5.66 -12.47
C ILE A 125 14.53 -6.64 -12.07
N SER A 126 13.62 -6.95 -13.00
CA SER A 126 12.52 -7.90 -12.78
C SER A 126 13.02 -9.32 -12.46
N LEU A 127 14.10 -9.77 -13.11
CA LEU A 127 14.71 -11.07 -12.84
C LEU A 127 15.27 -11.17 -11.41
N PHE A 128 15.89 -10.11 -10.90
CA PHE A 128 16.39 -10.08 -9.52
C PHE A 128 15.26 -10.06 -8.48
N ASN A 129 14.14 -9.39 -8.77
CA ASN A 129 12.96 -9.41 -7.90
C ASN A 129 12.40 -10.82 -7.71
N GLY A 130 12.38 -11.66 -8.76
CA GLY A 130 11.88 -13.03 -8.68
C GLY A 130 12.64 -13.92 -7.68
N ILE A 131 13.93 -13.67 -7.48
CA ILE A 131 14.78 -14.41 -6.52
C ILE A 131 14.59 -13.85 -5.11
N GLY A 132 14.59 -12.52 -4.97
CA GLY A 132 14.44 -11.85 -3.67
C GLY A 132 13.09 -12.11 -3.01
N VAL A 133 12.00 -12.08 -3.79
CA VAL A 133 10.63 -12.30 -3.29
C VAL A 133 10.45 -13.71 -2.74
N LYS A 134 11.01 -14.74 -3.38
CA LYS A 134 10.92 -16.13 -2.88
C LYS A 134 11.58 -16.27 -1.51
N LYS A 135 12.74 -15.64 -1.32
CA LYS A 135 13.47 -15.66 -0.04
C LYS A 135 12.73 -14.87 1.04
N LEU A 136 12.15 -13.71 0.68
CA LEU A 136 11.31 -12.90 1.58
C LEU A 136 10.04 -13.63 2.02
N ASN A 137 9.37 -14.34 1.10
CA ASN A 137 8.17 -15.11 1.43
C ASN A 137 8.47 -16.22 2.43
N HIS A 138 9.57 -16.95 2.24
CA HIS A 138 10.00 -17.99 3.20
C HIS A 138 10.29 -17.41 4.59
N LEU A 139 11.02 -16.28 4.66
CA LEU A 139 11.28 -15.58 5.93
C LEU A 139 10.00 -15.05 6.59
N SER A 140 9.04 -14.57 5.80
CA SER A 140 7.75 -14.06 6.29
C SER A 140 6.89 -15.20 6.86
N GLU A 141 6.84 -16.34 6.19
CA GLU A 141 6.16 -17.54 6.70
C GLU A 141 6.83 -18.07 7.98
N GLU A 142 8.16 -18.09 8.04
CA GLU A 142 8.89 -18.52 9.23
C GLU A 142 8.59 -17.59 10.41
N LYS A 143 8.66 -16.26 10.21
CA LYS A 143 8.32 -15.26 11.24
C LYS A 143 6.86 -15.35 11.69
N SER A 144 5.93 -15.62 10.76
CA SER A 144 4.51 -15.84 11.06
C SER A 144 4.30 -17.09 11.92
N ARG A 145 4.95 -18.22 11.56
CA ARG A 145 4.90 -19.47 12.33
C ARG A 145 5.49 -19.30 13.73
N TYR A 146 6.59 -18.57 13.86
CA TYR A 146 7.17 -18.25 15.18
C TYR A 146 6.20 -17.41 16.02
N ASN A 147 5.64 -16.33 15.48
CA ASN A 147 4.68 -15.50 16.19
C ASN A 147 3.44 -16.28 16.63
N ALA A 148 2.90 -17.14 15.78
CA ALA A 148 1.78 -18.03 16.13
C ALA A 148 2.14 -18.98 17.29
N LYS A 149 3.35 -19.54 17.27
CA LYS A 149 3.85 -20.44 18.33
C LYS A 149 4.08 -19.70 19.66
N TYR A 150 4.58 -18.46 19.61
CA TYR A 150 4.74 -17.61 20.80
C TYR A 150 3.38 -17.24 21.41
N PHE A 151 2.41 -16.83 20.59
CA PHE A 151 1.09 -16.46 21.06
C PHE A 151 0.36 -17.66 21.69
N LYS A 152 0.48 -18.84 21.06
CA LYS A 152 -0.04 -20.10 21.62
C LYS A 152 0.59 -20.43 22.99
N ARG A 153 1.91 -20.29 23.12
CA ARG A 153 2.60 -20.48 24.42
C ARG A 153 2.16 -19.49 25.49
N LEU A 154 1.91 -18.23 25.12
CA LEU A 154 1.37 -17.22 26.04
C LEU A 154 -0.04 -17.61 26.49
N GLN A 155 -0.90 -18.00 25.56
CA GLN A 155 -2.26 -18.46 25.87
C GLN A 155 -2.23 -19.69 26.77
N ASP A 156 -1.37 -20.67 26.50
CA ASP A 156 -1.18 -21.86 27.34
C ASP A 156 -0.67 -21.49 28.75
N PHE A 157 0.25 -20.51 28.85
CA PHE A 157 0.76 -20.02 30.13
C PHE A 157 -0.32 -19.31 30.96
N PHE A 158 -1.12 -18.44 30.33
CA PHE A 158 -2.23 -17.77 31.00
C PHE A 158 -3.35 -18.76 31.37
N ALA A 159 -3.68 -19.71 30.50
CA ALA A 159 -4.66 -20.77 30.77
C ALA A 159 -4.21 -21.67 31.93
N ARG A 160 -2.92 -22.02 32.00
CA ARG A 160 -2.35 -22.79 33.12
C ARG A 160 -2.38 -22.00 34.43
N LYS A 161 -2.23 -20.67 34.37
CA LYS A 161 -2.31 -19.79 35.55
C LYS A 161 -3.75 -19.59 36.04
N THR A 162 -4.75 -19.68 35.15
CA THR A 162 -6.18 -19.60 35.51
C THR A 162 -6.79 -20.94 35.91
N SER A 163 -6.23 -22.08 35.46
CA SER A 163 -6.67 -23.44 35.84
C SER A 163 -6.16 -23.93 37.20
N HIS A 164 -5.33 -23.14 37.90
CA HIS A 164 -5.09 -23.29 39.33
C HIS A 164 -5.98 -22.30 40.10
N PRO A 165 -7.25 -22.64 40.42
CA PRO A 165 -7.94 -21.95 41.48
C PRO A 165 -7.11 -22.15 42.75
N ARG A 166 -6.93 -21.07 43.51
CA ARG A 166 -6.45 -21.14 44.89
C ARG A 166 -7.20 -22.27 45.60
N LEU A 167 -6.51 -23.35 45.92
CA LEU A 167 -6.97 -24.31 46.90
C LEU A 167 -5.88 -24.49 47.95
N SER A 168 -6.34 -24.31 49.18
CA SER A 168 -5.73 -24.62 50.46
C SER A 168 -4.71 -23.64 51.03
N GLY A 169 -5.24 -22.78 51.90
CA GLY A 169 -4.53 -22.09 52.96
C GLY A 169 -5.48 -21.79 54.11
N THR A 170 -6.30 -22.77 54.51
CA THR A 170 -7.05 -22.75 55.78
C THR A 170 -6.59 -23.92 56.64
N GLY A 171 -6.04 -23.61 57.81
CA GLY A 171 -6.02 -24.47 59.00
C GLY A 171 -4.71 -25.17 59.34
N PHE A 172 -3.98 -24.62 60.33
CA PHE A 172 -3.57 -25.24 61.60
C PHE A 172 -2.20 -24.73 62.09
N LEU A 173 -2.23 -23.67 62.90
CA LEU A 173 -1.82 -23.63 64.32
C LEU A 173 -2.08 -22.23 64.88
#